data_AF-A0A497NK60-F1
#
_entry.id   AF-A0A497NK60-F1
#
_cell.length_a   1.000
_cell.length_b   1.000
_cell.length_c   1.000
_cell.angle_alpha   90.00
_cell.angle_beta   90.00
_cell.angle_gamma   90.00
#
_symmetry.space_group_name_H-M   'P 1'
#
loop_
_entity.id
_entity.type
_entity.pdbx_description
1 polymer ?
#
loop_
_entity_poly.entity_id
_entity_poly.type
_entity_poly.pdbx_seq_one_letter_code
_entity_poly.pdbx_strand_id
1 'polypeptide(L)'
;MKKTIISGIFLTSFLLTFLLFPSSAADKTVDMYGAQIQLSGTLSLQYYNESYSVDIDKTFYAMVPTDIPPGAYNASFEGYASIDNETIEFYGMIEIEEYEEFKVDFNVVNTWSEIPTGKCWASGQVNIIIQQSEIPPVQYTWIHVLGMVERYGDQPAHGWLSALIKLSENESMARVHLCWMPYNFSLIPKTEQPTNFTFTFYAARLVNATNIQLNYSGYDLYIEGVWEVYNVTFSYYDEDQNGEFEKYVWCVSVVAQNVTGQLKISGGWQTFTVSLTGFENVNGKIVFSRISTMRVLEGDFNFDNQVDIYDLVHVAKHIGSMPGCVNGKIDMNLEDFASVDLNFDFQVDIYDLWTVATEIGESG
;
A
#
# COMPACT_ATOMS: atom_id res chain seq x y z
N MET A 1 8.92 0.67 24.37
CA MET A 1 8.69 2.13 24.36
C MET A 1 7.21 2.33 24.65
N LYS A 2 6.82 2.99 25.75
CA LYS A 2 5.40 3.16 26.12
C LYS A 2 4.77 4.20 25.19
N LYS A 3 3.91 3.78 24.26
CA LYS A 3 3.01 4.67 23.53
C LYS A 3 1.71 4.78 24.35
N THR A 4 1.44 5.97 24.86
CA THR A 4 0.15 6.31 25.46
C THR A 4 -0.74 6.84 24.32
N ILE A 5 -1.80 6.11 23.99
CA ILE A 5 -2.76 6.53 22.97
C ILE A 5 -3.63 7.63 23.59
N ILE A 6 -3.58 8.84 23.04
CA ILE A 6 -4.49 9.92 23.39
C ILE A 6 -5.74 9.75 22.53
N SER A 7 -6.86 9.46 23.19
CA SER A 7 -8.15 9.21 22.57
C SER A 7 -8.85 10.50 22.11
N GLY A 8 -9.46 10.43 20.92
CA GLY A 8 -10.85 10.88 20.74
C GLY A 8 -11.16 12.30 20.26
N ILE A 9 -10.21 13.24 20.14
CA ILE A 9 -10.56 14.65 19.83
C ILE A 9 -10.03 15.17 18.48
N PHE A 10 -9.11 14.48 17.80
CA PHE A 10 -8.56 14.96 16.52
C PHE A 10 -9.39 14.59 15.27
N LEU A 11 -10.37 13.68 15.39
CA LEU A 11 -11.16 13.19 14.26
C LEU A 11 -12.05 14.29 13.61
N THR A 12 -12.51 15.27 14.40
CA THR A 12 -13.49 16.28 13.92
C THR A 12 -12.87 17.42 13.13
N SER A 13 -11.56 17.70 13.30
CA SER A 13 -10.90 18.77 12.55
C SER A 13 -10.32 18.29 11.22
N PHE A 14 -10.06 16.98 11.09
CA PHE A 14 -9.40 16.40 9.91
C PHE A 14 -10.39 16.07 8.77
N LEU A 15 -11.62 15.67 9.13
CA LEU A 15 -12.72 15.50 8.15
C LEU A 15 -13.11 16.84 7.48
N LEU A 16 -12.96 17.97 8.16
CA LEU A 16 -13.50 19.25 7.69
C LEU A 16 -12.70 19.84 6.52
N THR A 17 -11.42 19.51 6.37
CA THR A 17 -10.58 19.94 5.23
C THR A 17 -10.87 19.14 3.96
N PHE A 18 -11.22 17.85 4.07
CA PHE A 18 -11.64 17.05 2.91
C PHE A 18 -13.09 17.32 2.49
N LEU A 19 -13.94 17.81 3.40
CA LEU A 19 -15.35 18.16 3.14
C LEU A 19 -15.56 19.47 2.35
N LEU A 20 -14.49 20.18 1.98
CA LEU A 20 -14.59 21.48 1.29
C LEU A 20 -14.25 21.46 -0.20
N PHE A 21 -14.01 20.29 -0.81
CA PHE A 21 -13.97 20.19 -2.27
C PHE A 21 -15.39 19.94 -2.78
N PRO A 22 -16.07 20.94 -3.38
CA PRO A 22 -17.22 20.63 -4.21
C PRO A 22 -16.73 19.76 -5.36
N SER A 23 -17.21 18.52 -5.40
CA SER A 23 -17.22 17.69 -6.61
C SER A 23 -18.15 18.37 -7.62
N SER A 24 -17.64 19.39 -8.32
CA SER A 24 -18.30 19.96 -9.49
C SER A 24 -17.26 20.44 -10.48
N ALA A 25 -16.52 19.51 -11.08
CA ALA A 25 -15.97 19.75 -12.40
C ALA A 25 -17.02 19.28 -13.41
N ALA A 26 -17.75 20.24 -13.97
CA ALA A 26 -18.30 20.05 -15.30
C ALA A 26 -17.10 19.76 -16.21
N ASP A 27 -17.11 18.60 -16.86
CA ASP A 27 -16.05 18.08 -17.74
C ASP A 27 -15.77 19.09 -18.86
N LYS A 28 -14.85 20.03 -18.61
CA LYS A 28 -14.18 20.79 -19.66
C LYS A 28 -13.18 19.82 -20.24
N THR A 29 -13.40 19.41 -21.49
CA THR A 29 -12.34 18.77 -22.27
C THR A 29 -11.22 19.78 -22.45
N VAL A 30 -10.17 19.67 -21.64
CA VAL A 30 -8.94 20.46 -21.77
C VAL A 30 -8.11 19.81 -22.87
N ASP A 31 -7.80 20.56 -23.91
CA ASP A 31 -6.89 20.08 -24.95
C ASP A 31 -5.48 19.94 -24.34
N MET A 32 -4.88 18.76 -24.47
CA MET A 32 -3.56 18.46 -23.92
C MET A 32 -2.56 18.07 -25.02
N TYR A 33 -1.27 18.30 -24.77
CA TYR A 33 -0.17 17.85 -25.61
C TYR A 33 0.84 17.02 -24.82
N GLY A 34 1.58 16.17 -25.52
CA GLY A 34 2.66 15.39 -24.93
C GLY A 34 3.90 16.23 -24.65
N ALA A 35 4.52 16.04 -23.48
CA ALA A 35 5.77 16.72 -23.15
C ALA A 35 6.74 15.82 -22.39
N GLN A 36 8.03 16.07 -22.62
CA GLN A 36 9.09 15.67 -21.71
C GLN A 36 9.22 16.77 -20.63
N ILE A 37 9.17 16.34 -19.37
CA ILE A 37 9.28 17.19 -18.19
C ILE A 37 10.60 16.87 -17.51
N GLN A 38 11.45 17.88 -17.34
CA GLN A 38 12.59 17.80 -16.42
C GLN A 38 12.19 18.52 -15.13
N LEU A 39 12.09 17.78 -14.03
CA LEU A 39 11.73 18.29 -12.71
C LEU A 39 12.95 18.27 -11.80
N SER A 40 13.21 19.40 -11.14
CA SER A 40 14.25 19.53 -10.12
C SER A 40 13.76 20.31 -8.90
N GLY A 41 14.07 19.85 -7.70
CA GLY A 41 13.67 20.52 -6.46
C GLY A 41 13.67 19.59 -5.26
N THR A 42 13.23 20.09 -4.12
CA THR A 42 13.12 19.31 -2.88
C THR A 42 11.65 19.10 -2.57
N LEU A 43 11.22 17.84 -2.46
CA LEU A 43 9.88 17.49 -2.02
C LEU A 43 9.90 17.11 -0.53
N SER A 44 8.90 17.59 0.20
CA SER A 44 8.59 17.17 1.56
C SER A 44 7.69 15.96 1.51
N LEU A 45 8.17 14.84 2.06
CA LEU A 45 7.36 13.67 2.34
C LEU A 45 6.75 13.84 3.73
N GLN A 46 5.43 13.87 3.82
CA GLN A 46 4.69 14.07 5.06
C GLN A 46 3.94 12.79 5.43
N TYR A 47 4.44 12.14 6.48
CA TYR A 47 3.72 11.14 7.23
C TYR A 47 2.92 11.84 8.33
N TYR A 48 1.97 11.13 8.94
CA TYR A 48 1.10 11.71 9.97
C TYR A 48 1.83 12.44 11.12
N ASN A 49 3.02 11.96 11.54
CA ASN A 49 3.80 12.55 12.63
C ASN A 49 5.25 12.91 12.27
N GLU A 50 5.69 12.59 11.06
CA GLU A 50 7.10 12.68 10.66
C GLU A 50 7.17 13.30 9.26
N SER A 51 8.26 14.01 8.99
CA SER A 51 8.49 14.56 7.66
C SER A 51 9.93 14.37 7.25
N TYR A 52 10.10 14.04 5.98
CA TYR A 52 11.38 13.81 5.33
C TYR A 52 11.48 14.71 4.11
N SER A 53 12.70 14.94 3.65
CA SER A 53 12.97 15.70 2.44
C SER A 53 13.76 14.87 1.47
N VAL A 54 13.33 14.89 0.21
CA VAL A 54 13.96 14.19 -0.89
C VAL A 54 14.24 15.18 -2.02
N ASP A 55 15.49 15.20 -2.46
CA ASP A 55 15.90 15.98 -3.61
C ASP A 55 15.61 15.18 -4.87
N ILE A 56 14.87 15.79 -5.78
CA ILE A 56 14.46 15.21 -7.05
C ILE A 56 15.23 15.90 -8.17
N ASP A 57 15.79 15.10 -9.07
CA ASP A 57 16.25 15.50 -10.39
C ASP A 57 15.88 14.38 -11.36
N LYS A 58 14.75 14.55 -12.04
CA LYS A 58 14.15 13.49 -12.86
C LYS A 58 13.62 14.06 -14.16
N THR A 59 13.81 13.29 -15.23
CA THR A 59 13.14 13.50 -16.51
C THR A 59 12.10 12.41 -16.73
N PHE A 60 10.88 12.79 -17.09
CA PHE A 60 9.76 11.90 -17.38
C PHE A 60 8.85 12.50 -18.46
N TYR A 61 7.79 11.78 -18.85
CA TYR A 61 6.82 12.27 -19.83
C TYR A 61 5.45 12.48 -19.18
N ALA A 62 4.74 13.53 -19.57
CA ALA A 62 3.40 13.82 -19.07
C ALA A 62 2.54 14.49 -20.16
N MET A 63 1.22 14.39 -20.01
CA MET A 63 0.27 15.20 -20.78
C MET A 63 0.14 16.57 -20.10
N VAL A 64 0.29 17.64 -20.88
CA VAL A 64 0.26 19.02 -20.39
C VAL A 64 -0.88 19.78 -21.09
N PRO A 65 -1.70 20.53 -20.36
CA PRO A 65 -2.68 21.46 -20.91
C PRO A 65 -2.07 22.41 -21.95
N THR A 66 -2.76 22.58 -23.09
CA THR A 66 -2.27 23.38 -24.22
C THR A 66 -2.18 24.88 -23.94
N ASP A 67 -2.80 25.37 -22.87
CA ASP A 67 -2.64 26.73 -22.36
C ASP A 67 -1.28 26.96 -21.68
N ILE A 68 -0.59 25.90 -21.23
CA ILE A 68 0.79 25.97 -20.73
C ILE A 68 1.77 25.80 -21.91
N PRO A 69 2.46 26.86 -22.37
CA PRO A 69 3.44 26.72 -23.44
C PRO A 69 4.70 25.96 -22.97
N PRO A 70 5.50 25.37 -23.89
CA PRO A 70 6.82 24.85 -23.55
C PRO A 70 7.72 25.95 -22.99
N GLY A 71 8.44 25.67 -21.90
CA GLY A 71 9.20 26.69 -21.17
C GLY A 71 9.76 26.18 -19.84
N ALA A 72 10.37 27.09 -19.09
CA ALA A 72 10.85 26.83 -17.72
C ALA A 72 9.96 27.57 -16.73
N TYR A 73 9.56 26.87 -15.66
CA TYR A 73 8.59 27.37 -14.69
C TYR A 73 9.04 27.05 -13.26
N ASN A 74 8.68 27.95 -12.35
CA ASN A 74 8.55 27.61 -10.94
C ASN A 74 7.14 27.04 -10.75
N ALA A 75 7.03 25.91 -10.06
CA ALA A 75 5.79 25.20 -9.88
C ALA A 75 5.69 24.60 -8.46
N SER A 76 4.47 24.25 -8.07
CA SER A 76 4.22 23.33 -6.95
C SER A 76 4.12 21.91 -7.48
N PHE A 77 4.62 20.94 -6.72
CA PHE A 77 4.10 19.57 -6.77
C PHE A 77 3.25 19.34 -5.54
N GLU A 78 2.09 18.72 -5.72
CA GLU A 78 1.21 18.28 -4.64
C GLU A 78 0.58 16.94 -4.99
N GLY A 79 0.67 15.97 -4.07
CA GLY A 79 0.16 14.62 -4.27
C GLY A 79 0.68 13.68 -3.21
N TYR A 80 0.95 12.43 -3.57
CA TYR A 80 1.47 11.44 -2.64
C TYR A 80 2.64 10.67 -3.24
N ALA A 81 3.38 10.02 -2.35
CA ALA A 81 4.44 9.10 -2.69
C ALA A 81 4.14 7.71 -2.15
N SER A 82 4.50 6.68 -2.91
CA SER A 82 4.58 5.28 -2.47
C SER A 82 6.05 4.88 -2.41
N ILE A 83 6.52 4.49 -1.22
CA ILE A 83 7.92 4.23 -0.91
C ILE A 83 8.10 2.74 -0.65
N ASP A 84 9.02 2.12 -1.37
CA ASP A 84 9.62 0.83 -0.99
C ASP A 84 11.13 1.00 -0.73
N ASN A 85 11.87 -0.10 -0.56
CA ASN A 85 13.29 -0.03 -0.24
C ASN A 85 14.19 0.43 -1.41
N GLU A 86 13.67 0.46 -2.65
CA GLU A 86 14.45 0.73 -3.86
C GLU A 86 13.93 1.91 -4.67
N THR A 87 12.66 2.26 -4.51
CA THR A 87 11.94 3.20 -5.35
C THR A 87 11.01 4.07 -4.51
N ILE A 88 10.91 5.35 -4.89
CA ILE A 88 9.86 6.26 -4.47
C ILE A 88 9.06 6.64 -5.70
N GLU A 89 7.80 6.24 -5.75
CA GLU A 89 6.86 6.62 -6.81
C GLU A 89 6.04 7.84 -6.39
N PHE A 90 5.99 8.87 -7.21
CA PHE A 90 5.24 10.09 -6.99
C PHE A 90 4.05 10.16 -7.93
N TYR A 91 2.90 10.54 -7.38
CA TYR A 91 1.67 10.76 -8.12
C TYR A 91 1.03 12.03 -7.61
N GLY A 92 0.70 12.95 -8.50
CA GLY A 92 0.14 14.22 -8.08
C GLY A 92 -0.09 15.18 -9.22
N MET A 93 -0.29 16.44 -8.84
CA MET A 93 -0.49 17.56 -9.72
C MET A 93 0.76 18.44 -9.72
N ILE A 94 1.08 18.97 -10.89
CA ILE A 94 1.95 20.12 -11.05
C ILE A 94 1.08 21.35 -11.21
N GLU A 95 1.29 22.33 -10.34
CA GLU A 95 0.60 23.61 -10.36
C GLU A 95 1.58 24.71 -10.78
N ILE A 96 1.23 25.46 -11.82
CA ILE A 96 1.99 26.63 -12.28
C ILE A 96 1.09 27.85 -12.10
N GLU A 97 1.60 28.91 -11.48
CA GLU A 97 0.84 30.14 -11.27
C GLU A 97 0.24 30.65 -12.60
N GLU A 98 -1.06 30.99 -12.58
CA GLU A 98 -1.85 31.47 -13.73
C GLU A 98 -2.24 30.42 -14.80
N TYR A 99 -1.90 29.15 -14.64
CA TYR A 99 -2.25 28.08 -15.58
C TYR A 99 -3.08 26.96 -14.94
N GLU A 100 -3.69 26.11 -15.78
CA GLU A 100 -4.31 24.87 -15.30
C GLU A 100 -3.27 23.87 -14.78
N GLU A 101 -3.57 23.20 -13.68
CA GLU A 101 -2.74 22.13 -13.12
C GLU A 101 -2.81 20.86 -13.98
N PHE A 102 -1.77 20.02 -13.90
CA PHE A 102 -1.74 18.77 -14.66
C PHE A 102 -1.15 17.59 -13.90
N LYS A 103 -1.69 16.40 -14.20
CA LYS A 103 -1.30 15.14 -13.55
C LYS A 103 0.10 14.70 -13.98
N VAL A 104 0.88 14.22 -13.02
CA VAL A 104 2.19 13.60 -13.23
C VAL A 104 2.32 12.29 -12.45
N ASP A 105 3.06 11.34 -13.03
CA ASP A 105 3.47 10.06 -12.45
C ASP A 105 4.95 9.87 -12.79
N PHE A 106 5.80 9.76 -11.77
CA PHE A 106 7.22 9.48 -11.96
C PHE A 106 7.81 8.78 -10.74
N ASN A 107 8.88 8.05 -10.93
CA ASN A 107 9.63 7.40 -9.86
C ASN A 107 11.07 7.94 -9.75
N VAL A 108 11.67 7.77 -8.57
CA VAL A 108 13.11 7.90 -8.34
C VAL A 108 13.62 6.70 -7.57
N VAL A 109 14.93 6.44 -7.66
CA VAL A 109 15.57 5.41 -6.83
C VAL A 109 15.57 5.89 -5.38
N ASN A 110 15.07 5.07 -4.47
CA ASN A 110 15.15 5.31 -3.04
C ASN A 110 16.61 5.13 -2.58
N THR A 111 17.26 6.23 -2.23
CA THR A 111 18.62 6.23 -1.66
C THR A 111 18.62 6.63 -0.17
N TRP A 112 17.45 6.83 0.42
CA TRP A 112 17.25 7.33 1.78
C TRP A 112 16.78 6.21 2.71
N SER A 113 17.74 5.56 3.35
CA SER A 113 17.50 4.42 4.25
C SER A 113 16.64 4.73 5.48
N GLU A 114 16.49 6.00 5.83
CA GLU A 114 15.74 6.50 6.98
C GLU A 114 14.25 6.73 6.71
N ILE A 115 13.85 6.77 5.43
CA ILE A 115 12.46 7.01 5.05
C ILE A 115 11.69 5.69 5.22
N PRO A 116 10.58 5.68 5.98
CA PRO A 116 9.74 4.51 6.12
C PRO A 116 9.19 4.04 4.76
N THR A 117 8.96 2.74 4.62
CA THR A 117 8.17 2.21 3.50
C THR A 117 6.68 2.49 3.72
N GLY A 118 5.92 2.66 2.64
CA GLY A 118 4.47 2.91 2.71
C GLY A 118 4.04 4.09 1.86
N LYS A 119 2.85 4.65 2.11
CA LYS A 119 2.38 5.86 1.44
C LYS A 119 2.45 7.08 2.34
N CYS A 120 2.79 8.22 1.76
CA CYS A 120 2.77 9.50 2.43
C CYS A 120 2.34 10.62 1.49
N TRP A 121 1.94 11.76 2.03
CA TRP A 121 1.75 12.96 1.20
C TRP A 121 3.10 13.48 0.73
N ALA A 122 3.15 14.07 -0.45
CA ALA A 122 4.36 14.62 -1.02
C ALA A 122 4.03 16.00 -1.61
N SER A 123 4.72 17.03 -1.16
CA SER A 123 4.55 18.37 -1.71
C SER A 123 5.82 19.20 -1.64
N GLY A 124 5.94 20.19 -2.52
CA GLY A 124 7.11 21.06 -2.54
C GLY A 124 7.12 22.02 -3.70
N GLN A 125 7.99 23.02 -3.61
CA GLN A 125 8.28 23.92 -4.73
C GLN A 125 9.35 23.28 -5.60
N VAL A 126 9.08 23.22 -6.90
CA VAL A 126 9.93 22.58 -7.90
C VAL A 126 10.17 23.52 -9.08
N ASN A 127 11.28 23.32 -9.76
CA ASN A 127 11.55 23.91 -11.05
C ASN A 127 11.30 22.85 -12.12
N ILE A 128 10.50 23.19 -13.11
CA ILE A 128 10.21 22.30 -14.23
C ILE A 128 10.64 22.94 -15.55
N ILE A 129 11.12 22.11 -16.47
CA ILE A 129 11.31 22.48 -17.87
C ILE A 129 10.40 21.58 -18.70
N ILE A 130 9.49 22.19 -19.44
CA ILE A 130 8.51 21.52 -20.30
C ILE A 130 9.00 21.62 -21.74
N GLN A 131 9.22 20.48 -22.38
CA GLN A 131 9.57 20.39 -23.79
C GLN A 131 8.53 19.53 -24.50
N GLN A 132 7.79 20.12 -25.45
CA GLN A 132 6.82 19.36 -26.24
C GLN A 132 7.53 18.18 -26.92
N SER A 133 6.96 16.99 -26.74
CA SER A 133 7.49 15.73 -27.25
C SER A 133 6.35 14.77 -27.51
N GLU A 134 6.51 13.87 -28.48
CA GLU A 134 5.65 12.70 -28.52
C GLU A 134 5.87 11.88 -27.25
N ILE A 135 4.80 11.54 -26.53
CA ILE A 135 4.89 10.63 -25.40
C ILE A 135 5.06 9.23 -26.00
N PRO A 136 6.16 8.52 -25.68
CA PRO A 136 6.27 7.13 -26.07
C PRO A 136 5.04 6.39 -25.55
N PRO A 137 4.40 5.52 -26.34
CA PRO A 137 3.28 4.73 -25.84
C PRO A 137 3.78 3.76 -24.75
N VAL A 138 3.85 4.24 -23.51
CA VAL A 138 4.17 3.40 -22.35
C VAL A 138 2.87 2.75 -21.93
N GLN A 139 2.74 1.46 -22.23
CA GLN A 139 1.63 0.67 -21.73
C GLN A 139 2.01 0.13 -20.37
N TYR A 140 1.48 0.76 -19.33
CA TYR A 140 1.50 0.17 -18.01
C TYR A 140 0.43 -0.91 -17.91
N THR A 141 0.79 -2.02 -17.26
CA THR A 141 -0.15 -3.03 -16.78
C THR A 141 -0.08 -3.02 -15.26
N TRP A 142 -1.19 -2.62 -14.65
CA TRP A 142 -1.39 -2.64 -13.22
C TRP A 142 -2.10 -3.91 -12.80
N ILE A 143 -1.61 -4.53 -11.75
CA ILE A 143 -2.16 -5.79 -11.24
C ILE A 143 -2.35 -5.65 -9.73
N HIS A 144 -3.55 -5.96 -9.27
CA HIS A 144 -3.85 -6.11 -7.84
C HIS A 144 -4.39 -7.50 -7.60
N VAL A 145 -3.81 -8.19 -6.62
CA VAL A 145 -4.16 -9.55 -6.24
C VAL A 145 -4.34 -9.63 -4.75
N LEU A 146 -5.48 -10.20 -4.33
CA LEU A 146 -5.74 -10.57 -2.95
C LEU A 146 -5.98 -12.07 -2.87
N GLY A 147 -5.45 -12.71 -1.82
CA GLY A 147 -5.57 -14.15 -1.65
C GLY A 147 -5.67 -14.60 -0.20
N MET A 148 -6.44 -15.67 0.01
CA MET A 148 -6.54 -16.36 1.29
C MET A 148 -5.53 -17.52 1.33
N VAL A 149 -4.75 -17.61 2.40
CA VAL A 149 -3.84 -18.74 2.64
C VAL A 149 -4.66 -19.94 3.12
N GLU A 150 -4.39 -21.12 2.54
CA GLU A 150 -5.04 -22.39 2.92
C GLU A 150 -4.07 -23.43 3.50
N ARG A 151 -2.77 -23.37 3.13
CA ARG A 151 -1.77 -24.37 3.54
C ARG A 151 -0.39 -23.80 3.76
N TYR A 152 0.34 -24.40 4.70
CA TYR A 152 1.78 -24.21 4.90
C TYR A 152 2.45 -25.59 4.87
N GLY A 153 3.16 -25.88 3.78
CA GLY A 153 3.56 -27.24 3.42
C GLY A 153 2.34 -28.14 3.32
N ASP A 154 2.39 -29.28 4.01
CA ASP A 154 1.28 -30.23 4.04
C ASP A 154 0.18 -29.90 5.06
N GLN A 155 0.41 -28.92 5.95
CA GLN A 155 -0.54 -28.56 7.02
C GLN A 155 -1.55 -27.50 6.55
N PRO A 156 -2.81 -27.56 7.01
CA PRO A 156 -3.74 -26.44 6.85
C PRO A 156 -3.17 -25.17 7.51
N ALA A 157 -3.47 -24.02 6.94
CA ALA A 157 -3.06 -22.71 7.44
C ALA A 157 -4.13 -21.66 7.11
N HIS A 158 -4.08 -20.53 7.82
CA HIS A 158 -4.89 -19.34 7.55
C HIS A 158 -4.00 -18.12 7.41
N GLY A 159 -4.45 -17.11 6.68
CA GLY A 159 -3.64 -15.94 6.39
C GLY A 159 -4.10 -15.20 5.16
N TRP A 160 -3.34 -14.18 4.79
CA TRP A 160 -3.68 -13.25 3.73
C TRP A 160 -2.46 -12.94 2.87
N LEU A 161 -2.70 -12.79 1.56
CA LEU A 161 -1.75 -12.31 0.57
C LEU A 161 -2.32 -11.04 -0.06
N SER A 162 -1.53 -9.98 -0.13
CA SER A 162 -1.79 -8.81 -0.96
C SER A 162 -0.59 -8.56 -1.87
N ALA A 163 -0.84 -8.41 -3.16
CA ALA A 163 0.18 -8.09 -4.15
C ALA A 163 -0.29 -6.99 -5.10
N LEU A 164 0.54 -5.95 -5.23
CA LEU A 164 0.33 -4.81 -6.11
C LEU A 164 1.53 -4.69 -7.04
N ILE A 165 1.27 -4.67 -8.35
CA ILE A 165 2.30 -4.70 -9.37
C ILE A 165 2.03 -3.62 -10.41
N LYS A 166 3.08 -2.90 -10.77
CA LYS A 166 3.15 -1.98 -11.92
C LYS A 166 4.13 -2.57 -12.92
N LEU A 167 3.71 -2.83 -14.15
CA LEU A 167 4.57 -3.37 -15.21
C LEU A 167 4.59 -2.48 -16.43
N SER A 168 5.77 -2.27 -17.00
CA SER A 168 5.99 -1.71 -18.33
C SER A 168 7.29 -2.29 -18.90
N GLU A 169 7.63 -1.91 -20.14
CA GLU A 169 8.88 -2.35 -20.79
C GLU A 169 10.15 -1.90 -20.04
N ASN A 170 10.11 -0.73 -19.39
CA ASN A 170 11.31 -0.10 -18.80
C ASN A 170 11.23 0.10 -17.28
N GLU A 171 10.06 -0.08 -16.69
CA GLU A 171 9.79 0.16 -15.27
C GLU A 171 8.85 -0.94 -14.77
N SER A 172 9.28 -1.66 -13.74
CA SER A 172 8.47 -2.70 -13.11
C SER A 172 8.69 -2.65 -11.60
N MET A 173 7.59 -2.70 -10.85
CA MET A 173 7.58 -2.69 -9.39
C MET A 173 6.59 -3.73 -8.89
N ALA A 174 6.89 -4.36 -7.77
CA ALA A 174 5.95 -5.20 -7.05
C ALA A 174 6.07 -4.98 -5.54
N ARG A 175 4.94 -4.71 -4.89
CA ARG A 175 4.81 -4.80 -3.43
C ARG A 175 3.99 -6.03 -3.10
N VAL A 176 4.55 -6.92 -2.28
CA VAL A 176 3.87 -8.14 -1.86
C VAL A 176 4.00 -8.33 -0.37
N HIS A 177 2.85 -8.49 0.29
CA HIS A 177 2.73 -8.79 1.71
C HIS A 177 2.01 -10.12 1.89
N LEU A 178 2.52 -10.93 2.81
CA LEU A 178 1.97 -12.25 3.14
C LEU A 178 1.98 -12.41 4.65
N CYS A 179 0.87 -12.84 5.24
CA CYS A 179 0.83 -13.33 6.61
C CYS A 179 0.20 -14.72 6.65
N TRP A 180 0.67 -15.58 7.55
CA TRP A 180 0.10 -16.92 7.72
C TRP A 180 0.34 -17.50 9.11
N MET A 181 -0.59 -18.35 9.52
CA MET A 181 -0.50 -19.16 10.73
C MET A 181 -0.88 -20.61 10.40
N PRO A 182 -0.05 -21.61 10.78
CA PRO A 182 -0.44 -23.01 10.69
C PRO A 182 -1.65 -23.29 11.59
N TYR A 183 -2.58 -24.14 11.13
CA TYR A 183 -3.86 -24.46 11.78
C TYR A 183 -3.74 -25.15 13.15
N ASN A 184 -2.53 -25.36 13.66
CA ASN A 184 -2.30 -26.06 14.91
C ASN A 184 -2.50 -25.18 16.17
N PHE A 185 -2.97 -23.94 16.00
CA PHE A 185 -3.38 -23.13 17.14
C PHE A 185 -4.71 -23.63 17.66
N SER A 186 -4.70 -24.19 18.86
CA SER A 186 -5.91 -24.49 19.63
C SER A 186 -6.78 -23.23 19.65
N LEU A 187 -7.82 -23.22 18.82
CA LEU A 187 -8.88 -22.21 18.87
C LEU A 187 -9.26 -22.08 20.34
N ILE A 188 -8.99 -20.92 20.94
CA ILE A 188 -9.38 -20.68 22.33
C ILE A 188 -10.86 -21.02 22.41
N PRO A 189 -11.28 -21.90 23.32
CA PRO A 189 -12.67 -22.33 23.39
C PRO A 189 -13.57 -21.10 23.40
N LYS A 190 -14.51 -21.02 22.44
CA LYS A 190 -15.53 -19.95 22.34
C LYS A 190 -16.40 -19.78 23.61
N THR A 191 -16.17 -20.58 24.63
CA THR A 191 -17.01 -20.78 25.80
C THR A 191 -16.47 -20.15 27.09
N GLU A 192 -15.22 -19.68 27.11
CA GLU A 192 -14.66 -18.92 28.24
C GLU A 192 -14.07 -17.62 27.69
N GLN A 193 -14.48 -16.47 28.24
CA GLN A 193 -13.84 -15.19 27.95
C GLN A 193 -12.35 -15.34 28.33
N PRO A 194 -11.42 -15.27 27.36
CA PRO A 194 -10.02 -15.46 27.66
C PRO A 194 -9.54 -14.28 28.50
N THR A 195 -8.99 -14.56 29.68
CA THR A 195 -8.44 -13.53 30.57
C THR A 195 -7.13 -12.97 30.04
N ASN A 196 -6.26 -13.80 29.47
CA ASN A 196 -5.08 -13.34 28.72
C ASN A 196 -4.84 -14.34 27.59
N PHE A 197 -4.34 -13.89 26.45
CA PHE A 197 -3.93 -14.81 25.39
C PHE A 197 -2.75 -14.28 24.58
N THR A 198 -2.07 -15.21 23.93
CA THR A 198 -0.99 -14.90 23.00
C THR A 198 -1.37 -15.39 21.62
N PHE A 199 -1.14 -14.55 20.62
CA PHE A 199 -1.39 -14.82 19.22
C PHE A 199 -0.08 -14.65 18.44
N THR A 200 0.35 -15.69 17.73
CA THR A 200 1.61 -15.73 17.01
C THR A 200 1.39 -16.18 15.57
N PHE A 201 1.98 -15.48 14.62
CA PHE A 201 1.91 -15.79 13.19
C PHE A 201 3.20 -15.40 12.48
N TYR A 202 3.38 -15.93 11.27
CA TYR A 202 4.47 -15.54 10.38
C TYR A 202 3.98 -14.45 9.43
N ALA A 203 4.86 -13.52 9.10
CA ALA A 203 4.65 -12.54 8.05
C ALA A 203 5.87 -12.50 7.13
N ALA A 204 5.67 -12.14 5.87
CA ALA A 204 6.74 -11.92 4.91
C ALA A 204 6.41 -10.75 4.00
N ARG A 205 7.43 -9.98 3.64
CA ARG A 205 7.32 -8.91 2.63
C ARG A 205 8.38 -9.09 1.55
N LEU A 206 8.00 -8.80 0.31
CA LEU A 206 8.94 -8.67 -0.79
C LEU A 206 9.69 -7.35 -0.62
N VAL A 207 11.02 -7.43 -0.51
CA VAL A 207 11.92 -6.28 -0.35
C VAL A 207 12.39 -5.75 -1.70
N ASN A 208 12.70 -6.65 -2.62
CA ASN A 208 13.13 -6.33 -3.98
C ASN A 208 12.62 -7.42 -4.93
N ALA A 209 11.96 -7.03 -6.02
CA ALA A 209 11.61 -7.91 -7.13
C ALA A 209 12.71 -7.93 -8.20
N THR A 210 13.37 -9.07 -8.39
CA THR A 210 14.40 -9.23 -9.43
C THR A 210 13.83 -9.68 -10.77
N ASN A 211 12.63 -10.26 -10.78
CA ASN A 211 11.95 -10.67 -12.01
C ASN A 211 10.44 -10.67 -11.79
N ILE A 212 9.69 -10.00 -12.67
CA ILE A 212 8.23 -10.01 -12.67
C ILE A 212 7.75 -10.31 -14.08
N GLN A 213 6.98 -11.38 -14.26
CA GLN A 213 6.52 -11.82 -15.58
C GLN A 213 5.08 -12.34 -15.54
N LEU A 214 4.32 -11.94 -16.54
CA LEU A 214 3.02 -12.54 -16.86
C LEU A 214 3.20 -13.73 -17.80
N ASN A 215 2.33 -14.74 -17.65
CA ASN A 215 2.30 -15.92 -18.53
C ASN A 215 3.65 -16.63 -18.68
N TYR A 216 4.42 -16.72 -17.59
CA TYR A 216 5.76 -17.28 -17.60
C TYR A 216 5.79 -18.68 -16.99
N SER A 217 6.45 -19.62 -17.67
CA SER A 217 6.63 -21.00 -17.20
C SER A 217 5.33 -21.71 -16.79
N GLY A 218 4.21 -21.35 -17.42
CA GLY A 218 2.88 -21.90 -17.12
C GLY A 218 2.14 -21.22 -15.96
N TYR A 219 2.70 -20.16 -15.37
CA TYR A 219 2.07 -19.33 -14.34
C TYR A 219 1.43 -18.09 -14.97
N ASP A 220 0.29 -17.67 -14.42
CA ASP A 220 -0.41 -16.45 -14.83
C ASP A 220 0.42 -15.21 -14.45
N LEU A 221 0.98 -15.21 -13.24
CA LEU A 221 1.94 -14.23 -12.72
C LEU A 221 3.07 -14.95 -11.99
N TYR A 222 4.30 -14.53 -12.27
CA TYR A 222 5.51 -14.97 -11.60
C TYR A 222 6.28 -13.76 -11.08
N ILE A 223 6.57 -13.76 -9.79
CA ILE A 223 7.43 -12.78 -9.14
C ILE A 223 8.55 -13.54 -8.43
N GLU A 224 9.77 -13.10 -8.64
CA GLU A 224 10.96 -13.59 -7.94
C GLU A 224 11.71 -12.41 -7.35
N GLY A 225 12.32 -12.64 -6.19
CA GLY A 225 13.02 -11.57 -5.51
C GLY A 225 13.54 -11.94 -4.13
N VAL A 226 13.84 -10.90 -3.38
CA VAL A 226 14.39 -10.95 -2.03
C VAL A 226 13.29 -10.60 -1.04
N TRP A 227 13.16 -11.40 0.01
CA TRP A 227 12.12 -11.31 1.02
C TRP A 227 12.71 -11.17 2.42
N GLU A 228 11.93 -10.55 3.30
CA GLU A 228 12.13 -10.61 4.74
C GLU A 228 10.99 -11.39 5.38
N VAL A 229 11.31 -12.24 6.36
CA VAL A 229 10.34 -13.08 7.08
C VAL A 229 10.40 -12.76 8.56
N TYR A 230 9.23 -12.55 9.14
CA TYR A 230 9.03 -12.19 10.53
C TYR A 230 8.23 -13.27 11.26
N ASN A 231 8.49 -13.38 12.57
CA ASN A 231 7.63 -14.05 13.52
C ASN A 231 7.06 -12.96 14.42
N VAL A 232 5.75 -12.77 14.34
CA VAL A 232 5.04 -11.69 15.01
C VAL A 232 4.22 -12.30 16.14
N THR A 233 4.36 -11.76 17.35
CA THR A 233 3.66 -12.26 18.53
C THR A 233 3.00 -11.11 19.26
N PHE A 234 1.69 -11.21 19.46
CA PHE A 234 0.88 -10.33 20.29
C PHE A 234 0.49 -11.06 21.58
N SER A 235 0.62 -10.39 22.71
CA SER A 235 0.16 -10.86 24.01
C SER A 235 -0.82 -9.86 24.59
N TYR A 236 -2.06 -10.30 24.79
CA TYR A 236 -3.18 -9.51 25.26
C TYR A 236 -3.49 -9.80 26.73
N TYR A 237 -3.84 -8.74 27.45
CA TYR A 237 -4.14 -8.81 28.88
C TYR A 237 -5.50 -8.17 29.20
N ASP A 238 -6.42 -8.94 29.79
CA ASP A 238 -7.69 -8.46 30.34
C ASP A 238 -7.45 -8.11 31.83
N GLU A 239 -7.05 -6.87 32.08
CA GLU A 239 -6.72 -6.42 33.45
C GLU A 239 -7.98 -6.27 34.33
N ASP A 240 -9.13 -5.97 33.73
CA ASP A 240 -10.37 -5.65 34.46
C ASP A 240 -11.42 -6.79 34.46
N GLN A 241 -11.14 -7.91 33.77
CA GLN A 241 -12.07 -9.06 33.61
C GLN A 241 -13.40 -8.67 32.94
N ASN A 242 -13.35 -7.62 32.11
CA ASN A 242 -14.52 -7.10 31.41
C ASN A 242 -14.67 -7.74 30.02
N GLY A 243 -13.70 -8.56 29.60
CA GLY A 243 -13.61 -9.11 28.25
C GLY A 243 -13.12 -8.11 27.20
N GLU A 244 -12.63 -6.95 27.62
CA GLU A 244 -12.00 -5.93 26.77
C GLU A 244 -10.50 -5.88 27.06
N PHE A 245 -9.67 -6.07 26.03
CA PHE A 245 -8.21 -6.10 26.18
C PHE A 245 -7.64 -4.68 26.08
N GLU A 246 -7.52 -4.00 27.22
CA GLU A 246 -6.99 -2.62 27.27
C GLU A 246 -5.46 -2.55 27.16
N LYS A 247 -4.77 -3.69 27.34
CA LYS A 247 -3.31 -3.77 27.28
C LYS A 247 -2.85 -4.93 26.43
N TYR A 248 -1.90 -4.62 25.56
CA TYR A 248 -1.19 -5.61 24.78
C TYR A 248 0.30 -5.28 24.74
N VAL A 249 1.10 -6.30 24.44
CA VAL A 249 2.50 -6.17 24.10
C VAL A 249 2.73 -7.00 22.85
N TRP A 250 3.35 -6.43 21.83
CA TRP A 250 3.76 -7.20 20.68
C TRP A 250 5.28 -7.17 20.48
N CYS A 251 5.76 -8.20 19.79
CA CYS A 251 7.14 -8.34 19.36
C CYS A 251 7.17 -8.79 17.91
N VAL A 252 7.94 -8.07 17.09
CA VAL A 252 8.27 -8.46 15.72
C VAL A 252 9.72 -8.93 15.74
N SER A 253 9.93 -10.21 15.44
CA SER A 253 11.27 -10.78 15.33
C SER A 253 11.55 -11.14 13.88
N VAL A 254 12.61 -10.58 13.30
CA VAL A 254 13.07 -11.00 11.97
C VAL A 254 13.67 -12.40 12.08
N VAL A 255 13.04 -13.36 11.41
CA VAL A 255 13.45 -14.78 11.44
C VAL A 255 14.43 -15.08 10.32
N ALA A 256 14.27 -14.40 9.19
CA ALA A 256 15.16 -14.52 8.05
C ALA A 256 15.17 -13.22 7.25
N GLN A 257 16.37 -12.78 6.87
CA GLN A 257 16.60 -11.60 6.02
C GLN A 257 17.21 -12.03 4.70
N ASN A 258 16.97 -11.23 3.66
CA ASN A 258 17.53 -11.45 2.33
C ASN A 258 17.23 -12.85 1.76
N VAL A 259 16.02 -13.36 2.02
CA VAL A 259 15.61 -14.70 1.61
C VAL A 259 15.21 -14.67 0.14
N THR A 260 15.83 -15.48 -0.70
CA THR A 260 15.34 -15.67 -2.07
C THR A 260 14.00 -16.38 -2.04
N GLY A 261 13.02 -15.81 -2.72
CA GLY A 261 11.66 -16.32 -2.74
C GLY A 261 10.91 -15.97 -4.02
N GLN A 262 9.80 -16.67 -4.22
CA GLN A 262 8.98 -16.59 -5.42
C GLN A 262 7.49 -16.55 -5.05
N LEU A 263 6.72 -15.65 -5.65
CA LEU A 263 5.27 -15.71 -5.72
C LEU A 263 4.86 -16.21 -7.11
N LYS A 264 4.04 -17.26 -7.15
CA LYS A 264 3.48 -17.85 -8.37
C LYS A 264 1.97 -17.84 -8.28
N ILE A 265 1.31 -17.29 -9.29
CA ILE A 265 -0.14 -17.39 -9.47
C ILE A 265 -0.42 -18.32 -10.65
N SER A 266 -1.39 -19.22 -10.48
CA SER A 266 -1.72 -20.22 -11.49
C SER A 266 -3.19 -20.60 -11.52
N GLY A 267 -3.56 -21.38 -12.54
CA GLY A 267 -4.91 -21.90 -12.69
C GLY A 267 -5.89 -20.87 -13.23
N GLY A 268 -5.42 -19.86 -13.96
CA GLY A 268 -6.25 -18.76 -14.45
C GLY A 268 -6.60 -17.81 -13.31
N TRP A 269 -5.60 -17.37 -12.55
CA TRP A 269 -5.75 -16.45 -11.41
C TRP A 269 -6.60 -17.01 -10.27
N GLN A 270 -6.54 -18.32 -10.03
CA GLN A 270 -7.35 -18.99 -8.99
C GLN A 270 -6.54 -19.37 -7.76
N THR A 271 -5.24 -19.62 -7.92
CA THR A 271 -4.40 -20.16 -6.85
C THR A 271 -3.06 -19.46 -6.82
N PHE A 272 -2.46 -19.43 -5.64
CA PHE A 272 -1.10 -18.94 -5.47
C PHE A 272 -0.24 -19.90 -4.66
N THR A 273 1.07 -19.81 -4.90
CA THR A 273 2.12 -20.44 -4.10
C THR A 273 3.22 -19.41 -3.85
N VAL A 274 3.57 -19.22 -2.59
CA VAL A 274 4.78 -18.50 -2.18
C VAL A 274 5.80 -19.52 -1.68
N SER A 275 6.97 -19.52 -2.32
CA SER A 275 8.11 -20.38 -1.98
C SER A 275 9.24 -19.50 -1.44
N LEU A 276 9.64 -19.70 -0.19
CA LEU A 276 10.74 -18.95 0.44
C LEU A 276 11.85 -19.93 0.84
N THR A 277 13.10 -19.61 0.53
CA THR A 277 14.23 -20.48 0.85
C THR A 277 14.32 -20.74 2.36
N GLY A 278 14.28 -22.01 2.77
CA GLY A 278 14.33 -22.42 4.18
C GLY A 278 12.97 -22.52 4.87
N PHE A 279 11.87 -22.28 4.15
CA PHE A 279 10.50 -22.43 4.64
C PHE A 279 9.70 -23.39 3.74
N GLU A 280 8.64 -23.97 4.29
CA GLU A 280 7.67 -24.71 3.49
C GLU A 280 6.86 -23.77 2.59
N ASN A 281 6.29 -24.29 1.52
CA ASN A 281 5.48 -23.49 0.62
C ASN A 281 4.19 -23.00 1.31
N VAL A 282 3.88 -21.72 1.17
CA VAL A 282 2.58 -21.17 1.54
C VAL A 282 1.68 -21.20 0.31
N ASN A 283 0.54 -21.89 0.40
CA ASN A 283 -0.37 -22.06 -0.73
C ASN A 283 -1.76 -21.54 -0.37
N GLY A 284 -2.48 -21.03 -1.36
CA GLY A 284 -3.82 -20.52 -1.15
C GLY A 284 -4.57 -20.23 -2.43
N LYS A 285 -5.71 -19.57 -2.27
CA LYS A 285 -6.62 -19.19 -3.34
C LYS A 285 -6.64 -17.69 -3.53
N ILE A 286 -6.80 -17.28 -4.78
CA ILE A 286 -7.04 -15.88 -5.12
C ILE A 286 -8.53 -15.61 -4.93
N VAL A 287 -8.84 -14.56 -4.19
CA VAL A 287 -10.22 -14.10 -3.95
C VAL A 287 -10.56 -12.87 -4.78
N PHE A 288 -9.53 -12.11 -5.16
CA PHE A 288 -9.66 -10.97 -6.04
C PHE A 288 -8.42 -10.85 -6.92
N SER A 289 -8.64 -10.56 -8.19
CA SER A 289 -7.57 -10.17 -9.10
C SER A 289 -8.11 -9.15 -10.09
N ARG A 290 -7.36 -8.06 -10.29
CA ARG A 290 -7.62 -7.05 -11.30
C ARG A 290 -6.37 -6.82 -12.11
N ILE A 291 -6.52 -6.81 -13.43
CA ILE A 291 -5.48 -6.44 -14.38
C ILE A 291 -6.04 -5.27 -15.19
N SER A 292 -5.34 -4.15 -15.21
CA SER A 292 -5.82 -2.92 -15.83
C SER A 292 -4.68 -2.18 -16.53
N THR A 293 -5.02 -1.46 -17.59
CA THR A 293 -4.12 -0.46 -18.20
C THR A 293 -4.19 0.87 -17.46
N MET A 294 -5.23 1.06 -16.65
CA MET A 294 -5.35 2.16 -15.69
C MET A 294 -4.82 1.72 -14.35
N ARG A 295 -4.40 2.68 -13.53
CA ARG A 295 -3.85 2.39 -12.21
C ARG A 295 -4.88 1.71 -11.32
N VAL A 296 -4.44 0.70 -10.56
CA VAL A 296 -5.27 0.14 -9.49
C VAL A 296 -5.10 0.99 -8.24
N LEU A 297 -6.23 1.44 -7.70
CA LEU A 297 -6.31 2.18 -6.44
C LEU A 297 -6.38 1.18 -5.30
N GLU A 298 -5.56 1.39 -4.28
CA GLU A 298 -5.49 0.49 -3.12
C GLU A 298 -6.54 0.84 -2.08
N GLY A 299 -6.91 2.11 -2.02
CA GLY A 299 -8.00 2.60 -1.19
C GLY A 299 -9.38 2.25 -1.72
N ASP A 300 -9.53 1.58 -2.87
CA ASP A 300 -10.84 1.17 -3.41
C ASP A 300 -11.22 -0.20 -2.82
N PHE A 301 -11.88 -0.16 -1.66
CA PHE A 301 -12.25 -1.35 -0.87
C PHE A 301 -13.56 -1.98 -1.33
N ASN A 302 -14.43 -1.18 -1.93
CA ASN A 302 -15.72 -1.65 -2.43
C ASN A 302 -15.65 -2.11 -3.91
N PHE A 303 -14.52 -1.86 -4.57
CA PHE A 303 -14.20 -2.19 -5.96
C PHE A 303 -15.10 -1.52 -7.00
N ASP A 304 -15.53 -0.28 -6.74
CA ASP A 304 -16.36 0.53 -7.64
C ASP A 304 -15.55 1.42 -8.60
N ASN A 305 -14.22 1.29 -8.58
CA ASN A 305 -13.23 2.04 -9.36
C ASN A 305 -13.05 3.51 -8.94
N GLN A 306 -13.57 3.91 -7.79
CA GLN A 306 -13.34 5.21 -7.19
C GLN A 306 -12.91 5.02 -5.74
N VAL A 307 -12.08 5.93 -5.24
CA VAL A 307 -11.81 5.99 -3.80
C VAL A 307 -12.63 7.13 -3.23
N ASP A 308 -13.61 6.79 -2.41
CA ASP A 308 -14.51 7.77 -1.82
C ASP A 308 -14.67 7.58 -0.30
N ILE A 309 -15.66 8.28 0.27
CA ILE A 309 -15.91 8.25 1.71
C ILE A 309 -16.34 6.87 2.21
N TYR A 310 -16.95 6.02 1.39
CA TYR A 310 -17.36 4.68 1.78
C TYR A 310 -16.15 3.78 2.02
N ASP A 311 -15.09 3.93 1.22
CA ASP A 311 -13.85 3.18 1.43
C ASP A 311 -13.13 3.65 2.68
N LEU A 312 -13.07 4.97 2.90
CA LEU A 312 -12.50 5.52 4.12
C LEU A 312 -13.27 5.04 5.36
N VAL A 313 -14.61 4.99 5.29
CA VAL A 313 -15.46 4.44 6.36
C VAL A 313 -15.24 2.94 6.56
N HIS A 314 -14.88 2.19 5.51
CA HIS A 314 -14.56 0.76 5.61
C HIS A 314 -13.35 0.53 6.53
N VAL A 315 -12.26 1.27 6.30
CA VAL A 315 -11.07 1.22 7.15
C VAL A 315 -11.35 1.82 8.53
N ALA A 316 -12.07 2.94 8.61
CA ALA A 316 -12.33 3.65 9.86
C ALA A 316 -13.04 2.77 10.92
N LYS A 317 -13.90 1.85 10.48
CA LYS A 317 -14.60 0.90 11.35
C LYS A 317 -13.69 -0.14 12.02
N HIS A 318 -12.45 -0.27 11.55
CA HIS A 318 -11.49 -1.23 12.03
C HIS A 318 -10.33 -0.58 12.82
N ILE A 319 -10.32 0.76 12.96
CA ILE A 319 -9.29 1.46 13.77
C ILE A 319 -9.21 0.85 15.16
N GLY A 320 -7.97 0.57 15.59
CA GLY A 320 -7.66 -0.06 16.87
C GLY A 320 -7.63 -1.59 16.80
N SER A 321 -7.93 -2.18 15.63
CA SER A 321 -7.81 -3.63 15.41
C SER A 321 -6.35 -4.03 15.24
N MET A 322 -6.01 -5.22 15.74
CA MET A 322 -4.68 -5.82 15.71
C MET A 322 -4.81 -7.34 15.48
N PRO A 323 -3.75 -8.04 15.03
CA PRO A 323 -3.79 -9.48 14.85
C PRO A 323 -4.19 -10.24 16.12
N GLY A 324 -5.29 -10.98 16.08
CA GLY A 324 -5.82 -11.69 17.24
C GLY A 324 -6.92 -10.93 18.00
N CYS A 325 -7.09 -9.63 17.75
CA CYS A 325 -8.09 -8.78 18.40
C CYS A 325 -8.64 -7.70 17.44
N VAL A 326 -9.85 -7.91 16.92
CA VAL A 326 -10.53 -6.96 16.03
C VAL A 326 -11.59 -6.22 16.85
N ASN A 327 -11.52 -4.87 16.84
CA ASN A 327 -12.45 -4.01 17.58
C ASN A 327 -12.66 -4.43 19.06
N GLY A 328 -11.55 -4.74 19.75
CA GLY A 328 -11.54 -5.12 21.17
C GLY A 328 -12.04 -6.55 21.46
N LYS A 329 -12.36 -7.34 20.44
CA LYS A 329 -12.83 -8.72 20.57
C LYS A 329 -11.81 -9.68 19.98
N ILE A 330 -11.65 -10.83 20.62
CA ILE A 330 -10.80 -11.89 20.06
C ILE A 330 -11.31 -12.27 18.69
N ASP A 331 -10.40 -12.14 17.73
CA ASP A 331 -10.58 -12.60 16.38
C ASP A 331 -9.24 -13.12 15.86
N MET A 332 -9.19 -14.44 15.65
CA MET A 332 -8.00 -15.11 15.13
C MET A 332 -7.97 -15.14 13.60
N ASN A 333 -8.96 -14.51 12.94
CA ASN A 333 -8.97 -14.39 11.51
C ASN A 333 -7.99 -13.32 11.06
N LEU A 334 -6.83 -13.75 10.55
CA LEU A 334 -5.82 -12.84 10.00
C LEU A 334 -6.32 -12.07 8.78
N GLU A 335 -7.29 -12.60 8.04
CA GLU A 335 -7.82 -11.95 6.83
C GLU A 335 -8.58 -10.65 7.15
N ASP A 336 -9.48 -10.69 8.13
CA ASP A 336 -10.31 -9.52 8.48
C ASP A 336 -9.46 -8.35 8.95
N PHE A 337 -8.31 -8.64 9.56
CA PHE A 337 -7.30 -7.65 9.93
C PHE A 337 -6.43 -7.24 8.73
N ALA A 338 -5.78 -8.20 8.07
CA ALA A 338 -4.73 -7.92 7.08
C ALA A 338 -5.26 -7.36 5.76
N SER A 339 -6.58 -7.46 5.51
CA SER A 339 -7.21 -6.82 4.36
C SER A 339 -7.31 -5.30 4.50
N VAL A 340 -7.29 -4.76 5.73
CA VAL A 340 -7.45 -3.32 6.02
C VAL A 340 -6.21 -2.65 6.63
N ASP A 341 -5.18 -3.42 6.98
CA ASP A 341 -3.83 -2.95 7.35
C ASP A 341 -3.00 -2.74 6.06
N LEU A 342 -3.10 -1.53 5.49
CA LEU A 342 -2.56 -1.19 4.17
C LEU A 342 -1.05 -0.94 4.21
N ASN A 343 -0.53 -0.40 5.32
CA ASN A 343 0.90 -0.15 5.49
C ASN A 343 1.66 -1.40 6.00
N PHE A 344 0.92 -2.43 6.43
CA PHE A 344 1.42 -3.72 6.91
C PHE A 344 2.31 -3.58 8.15
N ASP A 345 1.96 -2.67 9.05
CA ASP A 345 2.66 -2.43 10.33
C ASP A 345 2.10 -3.26 11.50
N PHE A 346 1.09 -4.09 11.21
CA PHE A 346 0.39 -4.97 12.15
C PHE A 346 -0.54 -4.22 13.13
N GLN A 347 -0.99 -3.02 12.78
CA GLN A 347 -1.99 -2.28 13.52
C GLN A 347 -2.88 -1.48 12.56
N VAL A 348 -4.21 -1.64 12.65
CA VAL A 348 -5.12 -0.74 11.91
C VAL A 348 -5.26 0.57 12.67
N ASP A 349 -4.72 1.66 12.13
CA ASP A 349 -4.79 2.97 12.76
C ASP A 349 -4.99 4.13 11.76
N ILE A 350 -4.53 5.32 12.15
CA ILE A 350 -4.68 6.52 11.32
C ILE A 350 -3.77 6.49 10.08
N TYR A 351 -2.69 5.71 10.07
CA TYR A 351 -1.78 5.58 8.93
C TYR A 351 -2.42 4.74 7.79
N ASP A 352 -3.28 3.76 8.11
CA ASP A 352 -4.07 3.06 7.09
C ASP A 352 -5.12 3.97 6.47
N LEU A 353 -5.82 4.74 7.32
CA LEU A 353 -6.75 5.76 6.86
C LEU A 353 -6.07 6.80 5.99
N TRP A 354 -4.85 7.21 6.36
CA TRP A 354 -4.05 8.13 5.58
C TRP A 354 -3.78 7.56 4.18
N THR A 355 -3.44 6.27 4.09
CA THR A 355 -3.20 5.58 2.82
C THR A 355 -4.43 5.66 1.91
N VAL A 356 -5.64 5.46 2.43
CA VAL A 356 -6.89 5.66 1.66
C VAL A 356 -7.09 7.13 1.31
N ALA A 357 -6.90 8.03 2.28
CA ALA A 357 -7.11 9.46 2.09
C ALA A 357 -6.22 10.07 1.00
N THR A 358 -5.02 9.52 0.79
CA THR A 358 -4.14 9.96 -0.32
C THR A 358 -4.71 9.69 -1.71
N GLU A 359 -5.69 8.78 -1.84
CA GLU A 359 -6.32 8.44 -3.13
C GLU A 359 -7.75 8.96 -3.27
N ILE A 360 -8.29 9.67 -2.26
CA ILE A 360 -9.68 10.18 -2.32
C ILE A 360 -9.91 11.04 -3.56
N GLY A 361 -10.99 10.73 -4.28
CA GLY A 361 -11.39 11.42 -5.51
C GLY A 361 -10.69 10.92 -6.78
N GLU A 362 -9.74 10.00 -6.66
CA GLU A 362 -9.17 9.32 -7.82
C GLU A 362 -10.12 8.25 -8.37
N SER A 363 -9.99 7.97 -9.67
CA SER A 363 -10.72 6.91 -10.38
C SER A 363 -9.78 6.11 -11.27
N GLY A 364 -10.00 4.79 -11.33
CA GLY A 364 -9.09 3.81 -11.97
C GLY A 364 -9.74 2.84 -12.95
#